data_AF-C3ZVU7-F1
#
_entry.id   AF-C3ZVU7-F1
#
_cell.length_a   1.000
_cell.length_b   1.000
_cell.length_c   1.000
_cell.angle_alpha   90.00
_cell.angle_beta   90.00
_cell.angle_gamma   90.00
#
_symmetry.space_group_name_H-M   'P 1'
#
loop_
_entity.id
_entity.type
_entity.pdbx_description
1 polymer ?
#
loop_
_entity_poly.entity_id
_entity_poly.type
_entity_poly.pdbx_seq_one_letter_code
_entity_poly.pdbx_strand_id
1 'polypeptide(L)'
;WQENINFTLYVFESVCVFFDEDIHLWKTDGCQEGLLSNLTHIHCRCNHLTKFAAFVAPNPLKIPEVLADLKLLLENPIGLIVVLTVFVLYLPGVVWSRKTDRKDVQKVLIILFSVKECQYIITVYTGFGTNAGTTAEVKIALNSLYEEADTFILRDRTRFLFEKGSVDSFLVSTDQPLGGLSHVRVWHDSSGDSPGWFLRQIVVTNRGSGETSFFLCNRWLAEDEDDGKVHRVLTKAEPDEISSFRNLFLAKSARDMNDDHVWFSVLGRPARSPFTRVQRLSCCLTLLYSTMLTNIMFFGRGEDFDPPAPIRFAG
;
A
#
# COMPACT_ATOMS: atom_id res chain seq x y z
N TRP A 1 -48.68 -53.57 7.05
CA TRP A 1 -47.34 -53.06 7.38
C TRP A 1 -47.01 -51.98 6.38
N GLN A 2 -47.34 -50.73 6.68
CA GLN A 2 -46.87 -49.58 5.90
C GLN A 2 -45.56 -49.16 6.55
N GLU A 3 -44.44 -49.53 5.93
CA GLU A 3 -43.13 -49.00 6.30
C GLU A 3 -43.06 -47.57 5.79
N ASN A 4 -42.94 -46.62 6.71
CA ASN A 4 -42.62 -45.25 6.36
C ASN A 4 -41.15 -45.21 5.94
N ILE A 5 -40.90 -45.08 4.64
CA ILE A 5 -39.55 -44.89 4.10
C ILE A 5 -39.28 -43.38 4.11
N ASN A 6 -38.30 -42.95 4.92
CA ASN A 6 -37.82 -41.58 4.93
C ASN A 6 -36.74 -41.43 3.86
N PHE A 7 -36.93 -40.52 2.91
CA PHE A 7 -35.91 -40.11 1.94
C PHE A 7 -35.45 -38.69 2.24
N THR A 8 -34.15 -38.42 2.08
CA THR A 8 -33.55 -37.09 2.14
C THR A 8 -33.04 -36.73 0.75
N LEU A 9 -33.60 -35.69 0.14
CA LEU A 9 -33.22 -35.21 -1.19
C LEU A 9 -32.29 -34.01 -1.03
N TYR A 10 -31.14 -34.05 -1.71
CA TYR A 10 -30.24 -32.92 -1.84
C TYR A 10 -30.09 -32.56 -3.31
N VAL A 11 -30.15 -31.27 -3.62
CA VAL A 11 -29.99 -30.74 -4.98
C VAL A 11 -28.83 -29.76 -4.94
N PHE A 12 -27.81 -30.01 -5.74
CA PHE A 12 -26.69 -29.10 -5.94
C PHE A 12 -26.37 -29.02 -7.44
N GLU A 13 -25.91 -27.86 -7.88
CA GLU A 13 -25.54 -27.61 -9.27
C GLU A 13 -24.02 -27.58 -9.37
N SER A 14 -23.48 -28.52 -10.14
CA SER A 14 -22.06 -28.61 -10.48
C SER A 14 -21.88 -28.80 -11.99
N VAL A 15 -20.69 -28.46 -12.47
CA VAL A 15 -20.26 -28.70 -13.85
C VAL A 15 -18.78 -29.04 -13.88
N CYS A 16 -18.42 -30.10 -14.60
CA CYS A 16 -17.04 -30.42 -14.94
C CYS A 16 -16.59 -29.67 -16.20
N VAL A 17 -15.47 -28.97 -16.11
CA VAL A 17 -14.89 -28.18 -17.20
C VAL A 17 -13.43 -28.50 -17.41
N PHE A 18 -12.91 -28.11 -18.57
CA PHE A 18 -11.48 -28.04 -18.84
C PHE A 18 -11.09 -26.68 -19.39
N PHE A 19 -9.82 -26.32 -19.20
CA PHE A 19 -9.25 -25.07 -19.69
C PHE A 19 -8.66 -25.28 -21.09
N ASP A 20 -9.22 -24.57 -22.07
CA ASP A 20 -8.74 -24.52 -23.44
C ASP A 20 -7.65 -23.42 -23.56
N GLU A 21 -6.41 -23.82 -23.86
CA GLU A 21 -5.26 -22.91 -23.90
C GLU A 21 -5.23 -22.01 -25.14
N ASP A 22 -5.85 -22.42 -26.25
CA ASP A 22 -5.82 -21.65 -27.50
C ASP A 22 -6.73 -20.42 -27.42
N ILE A 23 -7.86 -20.54 -26.71
CA ILE A 23 -8.84 -19.46 -26.54
C ILE A 23 -8.88 -18.89 -25.13
N HIS A 24 -8.13 -19.45 -24.19
CA HIS A 24 -8.10 -19.08 -22.76
C HIS A 24 -9.50 -19.07 -22.09
N LEU A 25 -10.33 -20.07 -22.37
CA LEU A 25 -11.70 -20.19 -21.82
C LEU A 25 -11.95 -21.59 -21.25
N TRP A 26 -12.86 -21.67 -20.26
CA TRP A 26 -13.34 -22.93 -19.71
C TRP A 26 -14.45 -23.51 -20.60
N LYS A 27 -14.30 -24.77 -21.01
CA LYS A 27 -15.27 -25.52 -21.83
C LYS A 27 -15.71 -26.80 -21.15
N THR A 28 -16.88 -27.29 -21.53
CA THR A 28 -17.46 -28.56 -21.04
C THR A 28 -17.25 -29.73 -22.01
N ASP A 29 -16.77 -29.47 -23.22
CA ASP A 29 -16.66 -30.49 -24.27
C ASP A 29 -15.76 -31.66 -23.84
N GLY A 30 -16.31 -32.88 -23.88
CA GLY A 30 -15.58 -34.09 -23.50
C GLY A 30 -15.42 -34.31 -21.99
N CYS A 31 -15.91 -33.41 -21.13
CA CYS A 31 -15.98 -33.56 -19.68
C CYS A 31 -17.44 -33.66 -19.20
N GLN A 32 -17.75 -34.69 -18.41
CA GLN A 32 -19.08 -34.93 -17.87
C GLN A 32 -19.01 -35.35 -16.40
N GLU A 33 -20.11 -35.13 -15.67
CA GLU A 33 -20.22 -35.58 -14.29
C GLU A 33 -20.41 -37.10 -14.21
N GLY A 34 -19.67 -37.73 -13.32
CA GLY A 34 -19.69 -39.16 -13.07
C GLY A 34 -20.68 -39.55 -11.97
N LEU A 35 -21.08 -40.82 -11.97
CA LEU A 35 -22.04 -41.39 -11.01
C LEU A 35 -21.56 -41.45 -9.56
N LEU A 36 -20.29 -41.13 -9.30
CA LEU A 36 -19.71 -41.10 -7.94
C LEU A 36 -19.73 -39.69 -7.35
N SER A 37 -20.31 -38.72 -8.05
CA SER A 37 -20.49 -37.37 -7.52
C SER A 37 -21.47 -37.38 -6.34
N ASN A 38 -21.06 -36.77 -5.25
CA ASN A 38 -21.82 -36.56 -4.02
C ASN A 38 -21.64 -35.10 -3.56
N LEU A 39 -22.29 -34.71 -2.47
CA LEU A 39 -22.21 -33.35 -1.90
C LEU A 39 -20.78 -32.93 -1.52
N THR A 40 -19.90 -33.88 -1.21
CA THR A 40 -18.51 -33.61 -0.81
C THR A 40 -17.51 -33.78 -1.95
N HIS A 41 -17.83 -34.60 -2.95
CA HIS A 41 -16.90 -34.97 -4.02
C HIS A 41 -17.57 -34.88 -5.38
N ILE A 42 -16.91 -34.23 -6.33
CA ILE A 42 -17.37 -34.19 -7.72
C ILE A 42 -16.49 -35.13 -8.53
N HIS A 43 -17.09 -36.17 -9.09
CA HIS A 43 -16.39 -37.09 -9.98
C HIS A 43 -16.49 -36.55 -11.41
N CYS A 44 -15.40 -36.03 -11.96
CA CYS A 44 -15.36 -35.59 -13.35
C CYS A 44 -14.78 -36.68 -14.26
N ARG A 45 -15.52 -37.04 -15.31
CA ARG A 45 -15.09 -37.95 -16.37
C ARG A 45 -14.79 -37.15 -17.63
N CYS A 46 -13.51 -36.99 -17.93
CA CYS A 46 -13.05 -36.33 -19.16
C CYS A 46 -12.43 -37.37 -20.12
N ASN A 47 -12.62 -37.18 -21.43
CA ASN A 47 -12.04 -38.04 -22.47
C ASN A 47 -10.69 -37.53 -23.01
N HIS A 48 -10.13 -36.50 -22.39
CA HIS A 48 -8.85 -35.87 -22.73
C HIS A 48 -8.04 -35.54 -21.47
N LEU A 49 -6.74 -35.31 -21.64
CA LEU A 49 -5.77 -35.02 -20.58
C LEU A 49 -5.40 -33.54 -20.56
N THR A 50 -6.39 -32.68 -20.30
CA THR A 50 -6.21 -31.23 -20.16
C THR A 50 -6.35 -30.78 -18.71
N LYS A 51 -6.11 -29.50 -18.42
CA LYS A 51 -6.32 -28.92 -17.09
C LYS A 51 -7.82 -28.90 -16.79
N PHE A 52 -8.28 -29.75 -15.87
CA PHE A 52 -9.69 -29.86 -15.48
C PHE A 52 -10.00 -29.11 -14.18
N ALA A 53 -11.24 -28.65 -14.05
CA ALA A 53 -11.79 -28.11 -12.81
C ALA A 53 -13.27 -28.49 -12.70
N ALA A 54 -13.81 -28.41 -11.50
CA ALA A 54 -15.25 -28.49 -11.26
C ALA A 54 -15.74 -27.12 -10.75
N PHE A 55 -16.79 -26.59 -11.36
CA PHE A 55 -17.49 -25.42 -10.87
C PHE A 55 -18.65 -25.86 -9.98
N VAL A 56 -18.79 -25.19 -8.84
CA VAL A 56 -19.92 -25.36 -7.92
C VAL A 56 -20.67 -24.04 -7.87
N ALA A 57 -21.96 -24.06 -8.19
CA ALA A 57 -22.78 -22.83 -8.19
C ALA A 57 -22.82 -22.22 -6.78
N PRO A 58 -22.60 -20.91 -6.57
CA PRO A 58 -22.65 -20.30 -5.24
C PRO A 58 -24.02 -20.45 -4.57
N ASN A 59 -24.08 -20.43 -3.24
CA ASN A 59 -25.34 -20.44 -2.51
C ASN A 59 -26.20 -19.21 -2.89
N PRO A 60 -27.51 -19.37 -3.18
CA PRO A 60 -28.35 -18.26 -3.59
C PRO A 60 -28.50 -17.25 -2.45
N LEU A 61 -28.14 -16.00 -2.71
CA LEU A 61 -28.29 -14.90 -1.76
C LEU A 61 -29.72 -14.36 -1.81
N LYS A 62 -30.57 -14.80 -0.89
CA LYS A 62 -31.94 -14.30 -0.76
C LYS A 62 -32.02 -12.98 0.03
N ILE A 63 -31.35 -11.95 -0.48
CA ILE A 63 -31.20 -10.63 0.19
C ILE A 63 -32.56 -10.01 0.60
N PRO A 64 -33.63 -10.03 -0.24
CA PRO A 64 -34.91 -9.43 0.13
C PRO A 64 -35.59 -10.12 1.31
N GLU A 65 -35.49 -11.45 1.39
CA GLU A 65 -36.07 -12.25 2.48
C GLU A 65 -35.31 -12.00 3.79
N VAL A 66 -33.98 -11.96 3.73
CA VAL A 66 -33.12 -11.68 4.89
C VAL A 66 -33.34 -10.27 5.46
N LEU A 67 -33.56 -9.28 4.59
CA LEU A 67 -33.81 -7.90 5.02
C LEU A 67 -35.24 -7.72 5.58
N ALA A 68 -36.21 -8.49 5.09
CA ALA A 68 -37.59 -8.46 5.58
C ALA A 68 -37.73 -9.11 6.97
N ASP A 69 -36.90 -10.10 7.29
CA ASP A 69 -36.95 -10.81 8.57
C ASP A 69 -35.76 -10.49 9.48
N LEU A 70 -35.78 -9.29 10.07
CA LEU A 70 -34.75 -8.81 10.99
C LEU A 70 -34.57 -9.72 12.22
N LYS A 71 -35.56 -10.56 12.55
CA LYS A 71 -35.45 -11.54 13.65
C LYS A 71 -34.42 -12.64 13.33
N LEU A 72 -34.32 -13.07 12.07
CA LEU A 72 -33.32 -14.05 11.61
C LEU A 72 -31.88 -13.53 11.83
N LEU A 73 -31.68 -12.22 11.61
CA LEU A 73 -30.38 -11.57 11.86
C LEU A 73 -30.06 -11.44 13.36
N LEU A 74 -31.08 -11.38 14.22
CA LEU A 74 -30.93 -11.32 15.67
C LEU A 74 -30.67 -12.70 16.31
N GLU A 75 -31.08 -13.80 15.66
CA GLU A 75 -30.79 -15.16 16.12
C GLU A 75 -29.31 -15.53 15.99
N ASN A 76 -28.64 -15.05 14.93
CA ASN A 76 -27.20 -15.23 14.72
C ASN A 76 -26.52 -13.88 14.38
N PRO A 77 -26.33 -13.01 15.39
CA PRO A 77 -25.93 -11.61 15.17
C PRO A 77 -24.45 -11.45 14.83
N ILE A 78 -23.64 -12.52 14.89
CA ILE A 78 -22.18 -12.45 14.77
C ILE A 78 -21.75 -11.77 13.47
N GLY A 79 -22.28 -12.20 12.32
CA GLY A 79 -21.94 -11.61 11.02
C GLY A 79 -22.34 -10.14 10.93
N LEU A 80 -23.53 -9.79 11.45
CA LEU A 80 -24.01 -8.42 11.49
C LEU A 80 -23.14 -7.52 12.39
N ILE A 81 -22.75 -8.02 13.56
CA ILE A 81 -21.84 -7.32 14.49
C ILE A 81 -20.49 -7.05 13.79
N VAL A 82 -19.93 -8.04 13.10
CA VAL A 82 -18.65 -7.85 12.38
C VAL A 82 -18.77 -6.79 11.27
N VAL A 83 -19.83 -6.83 10.46
CA VAL A 83 -20.05 -5.82 9.40
C VAL A 83 -20.24 -4.42 10.01
N LEU A 84 -21.07 -4.30 11.04
CA LEU A 84 -21.32 -3.01 11.68
C LEU A 84 -20.08 -2.46 12.38
N THR A 85 -19.30 -3.30 13.07
CA THR A 85 -18.06 -2.88 13.73
C THR A 85 -17.01 -2.39 12.72
N VAL A 86 -16.81 -3.11 11.61
CA VAL A 86 -15.91 -2.67 10.53
C VAL A 86 -16.38 -1.34 9.92
N PHE A 87 -17.68 -1.18 9.68
CA PHE A 87 -18.24 0.08 9.17
C PHE A 87 -18.07 1.23 10.15
N VAL A 88 -18.31 1.00 11.44
CA VAL A 88 -18.13 2.01 12.49
C VAL A 88 -16.66 2.40 12.62
N LEU A 89 -15.71 1.48 12.49
CA LEU A 89 -14.26 1.77 12.50
C LEU A 89 -13.80 2.51 11.23
N TYR A 90 -14.47 2.30 10.11
CA TYR A 90 -14.17 3.01 8.86
C TYR A 90 -14.43 4.52 8.98
N LEU A 91 -15.49 4.95 9.67
CA LEU A 91 -15.84 6.37 9.83
C LEU A 91 -14.72 7.24 10.47
N PRO A 92 -14.18 6.91 11.67
CA PRO A 92 -13.04 7.63 12.24
C PRO A 92 -11.78 7.47 11.37
N GLY A 93 -11.60 6.31 10.72
CA GLY A 93 -10.53 6.09 9.75
C GLY A 93 -10.56 7.07 8.58
N VAL A 94 -11.75 7.38 8.04
CA VAL A 94 -11.93 8.40 7.00
C VAL A 94 -11.61 9.79 7.52
N VAL A 95 -12.07 10.14 8.72
CA VAL A 95 -11.77 11.45 9.33
C VAL A 95 -10.26 11.62 9.53
N TRP A 96 -9.57 10.61 10.06
CA TRP A 96 -8.12 10.59 10.21
C TRP A 96 -7.43 10.71 8.84
N SER A 97 -7.82 9.89 7.87
CA SER A 97 -7.24 9.88 6.52
C SER A 97 -7.39 11.24 5.83
N ARG A 98 -8.56 11.89 5.92
CA ARG A 98 -8.80 13.23 5.38
C ARG A 98 -7.91 14.29 6.02
N LYS A 99 -7.76 14.24 7.35
CA LYS A 99 -6.87 15.18 8.07
C LYS A 99 -5.42 14.99 7.63
N THR A 100 -4.96 13.75 7.49
CA THR A 100 -3.59 13.43 7.05
C THR A 100 -3.38 13.81 5.58
N ASP A 101 -4.31 13.50 4.69
CA ASP A 101 -4.24 13.91 3.28
C ASP A 101 -4.15 15.44 3.14
N ARG A 102 -4.88 16.21 3.97
CA ARG A 102 -4.79 17.68 3.98
C ARG A 102 -3.41 18.17 4.43
N LYS A 103 -2.78 17.50 5.39
CA LYS A 103 -1.39 17.80 5.81
C LYS A 103 -0.40 17.47 4.69
N ASP A 104 -0.60 16.36 3.99
CA ASP A 104 0.26 15.93 2.89
C ASP A 104 0.19 16.90 1.69
N VAL A 105 -0.99 17.46 1.38
CA VAL A 105 -1.14 18.52 0.35
C VAL A 105 -0.33 19.76 0.72
N GLN A 106 -0.25 20.11 2.01
CA GLN A 106 0.60 21.22 2.43
C GLN A 106 2.05 20.92 2.07
N LYS A 107 2.62 19.77 2.45
CA LYS A 107 4.03 19.40 2.21
C LYS A 107 4.54 19.58 0.76
N VAL A 108 3.67 19.50 -0.24
CA VAL A 108 4.06 19.61 -1.66
C VAL A 108 4.29 21.06 -2.13
N LEU A 109 3.95 22.08 -1.34
CA LEU A 109 4.24 23.47 -1.72
C LEU A 109 5.76 23.72 -1.76
N ILE A 110 6.24 24.16 -2.90
CA ILE A 110 7.63 24.62 -3.08
C ILE A 110 7.79 25.94 -2.33
N ILE A 111 8.68 25.98 -1.34
CA ILE A 111 8.99 27.21 -0.60
C ILE A 111 9.82 28.11 -1.51
N LEU A 112 9.28 29.24 -1.96
CA LEU A 112 10.03 30.28 -2.69
C LEU A 112 10.86 31.09 -1.69
N PHE A 113 12.19 30.96 -1.71
CA PHE A 113 13.05 31.80 -0.86
C PHE A 113 13.55 33.09 -1.50
N SER A 114 13.50 33.28 -2.84
CA SER A 114 14.02 34.52 -3.44
C SER A 114 13.65 34.74 -4.91
N VAL A 115 13.69 36.00 -5.34
CA VAL A 115 13.39 36.52 -6.70
C VAL A 115 14.63 36.54 -7.61
N LYS A 116 15.79 36.05 -7.14
CA LYS A 116 17.02 35.99 -7.96
C LYS A 116 16.85 35.08 -9.19
N GLU A 117 17.60 35.38 -10.26
CA GLU A 117 17.51 34.73 -11.57
C GLU A 117 17.99 33.26 -11.55
N CYS A 118 18.97 32.93 -10.71
CA CYS A 118 19.49 31.56 -10.58
C CYS A 118 18.77 30.81 -9.46
N GLN A 119 17.91 29.86 -9.83
CA GLN A 119 17.07 29.12 -8.88
C GLN A 119 17.30 27.61 -8.97
N TYR A 120 17.42 26.97 -7.81
CA TYR A 120 17.62 25.53 -7.67
C TYR A 120 16.54 24.94 -6.76
N ILE A 121 15.95 23.83 -7.17
CA ILE A 121 15.02 23.05 -6.37
C ILE A 121 15.81 21.93 -5.70
N ILE A 122 15.98 22.01 -4.39
CA ILE A 122 16.59 20.96 -3.57
C ILE A 122 15.45 20.10 -3.03
N THR A 123 15.43 18.82 -3.40
CA THR A 123 14.50 17.82 -2.87
C THR A 123 15.24 16.83 -2.00
N VAL A 124 14.92 16.82 -0.71
CA VAL A 124 15.52 15.96 0.29
C VAL A 124 14.60 14.78 0.56
N TYR A 125 15.13 13.57 0.51
CA TYR A 125 14.40 12.34 0.79
C TYR A 125 14.87 11.75 2.11
N THR A 126 13.96 11.71 3.09
CA THR A 126 14.20 11.09 4.39
C THR A 126 13.85 9.60 4.35
N GLY A 127 14.57 8.78 5.11
CA GLY A 127 14.33 7.34 5.22
C GLY A 127 12.98 6.98 5.83
N PHE A 128 12.52 5.75 5.55
CA PHE A 128 11.29 5.18 6.13
C PHE A 128 11.55 4.32 7.38
N GLY A 129 12.78 4.25 7.87
CA GLY A 129 13.12 3.50 9.09
C GLY A 129 12.44 4.04 10.34
N THR A 130 12.40 3.24 11.41
CA THR A 130 12.04 3.73 12.75
C THR A 130 12.94 4.89 13.15
N ASN A 131 12.35 5.99 13.64
CA ASN A 131 13.06 7.21 14.01
C ASN A 131 13.99 7.79 12.92
N ALA A 132 13.67 7.56 11.65
CA ALA A 132 14.47 8.07 10.54
C ALA A 132 14.36 9.59 10.30
N GLY A 133 13.40 10.27 10.93
CA GLY A 133 13.19 11.71 10.80
C GLY A 133 13.93 12.50 11.87
N THR A 134 14.19 13.78 11.60
CA THR A 134 14.97 14.65 12.50
C THR A 134 14.19 15.89 12.93
N THR A 135 14.42 16.32 14.17
CA THR A 135 13.98 17.62 14.68
C THR A 135 15.07 18.68 14.58
N ALA A 136 16.30 18.27 14.24
CA ALA A 136 17.45 19.16 14.17
C ALA A 136 17.37 20.06 12.94
N GLU A 137 18.11 21.16 12.99
CA GLU A 137 18.19 22.08 11.88
C GLU A 137 19.16 21.59 10.82
N VAL A 138 18.63 21.31 9.63
CA VAL A 138 19.43 20.85 8.49
C VAL A 138 19.95 22.03 7.69
N LYS A 139 21.25 21.99 7.40
CA LYS A 139 21.98 22.95 6.55
C LYS A 139 22.55 22.21 5.36
N ILE A 140 22.56 22.88 4.22
CA ILE A 140 23.07 22.33 2.98
C ILE A 140 23.89 23.37 2.23
N ALA A 141 25.03 22.96 1.68
CA ALA A 141 25.83 23.78 0.78
C ALA A 141 25.99 23.05 -0.55
N LEU A 142 25.69 23.75 -1.64
CA LEU A 142 25.82 23.24 -3.00
C LEU A 142 27.20 23.64 -3.51
N ASN A 143 28.07 22.70 -3.85
CA ASN A 143 29.40 23.06 -4.34
C ASN A 143 29.54 22.73 -5.82
N SER A 144 30.14 23.68 -6.55
CA SER A 144 30.55 23.50 -7.95
C SER A 144 31.99 22.98 -8.01
N LEU A 145 32.50 22.75 -9.21
CA LEU A 145 33.94 22.49 -9.43
C LEU A 145 34.78 23.77 -9.25
N TYR A 146 34.18 24.94 -9.49
CA TYR A 146 34.91 26.22 -9.54
C TYR A 146 34.62 27.13 -8.36
N GLU A 147 33.44 26.98 -7.73
CA GLU A 147 32.98 27.82 -6.63
C GLU A 147 32.32 27.00 -5.52
N GLU A 148 32.60 27.39 -4.29
CA GLU A 148 31.91 26.92 -3.10
C GLU A 148 30.68 27.82 -2.90
N ALA A 149 29.46 27.29 -3.03
CA ALA A 149 28.28 28.13 -2.90
C ALA A 149 27.92 28.38 -1.43
N ASP A 150 27.05 29.36 -1.28
CA ASP A 150 26.44 29.72 -0.01
C ASP A 150 25.79 28.51 0.69
N THR A 151 25.82 28.58 2.02
CA THR A 151 25.11 27.63 2.86
C THR A 151 23.66 28.05 2.99
N PHE A 152 22.75 27.13 2.68
CA PHE A 152 21.32 27.27 2.84
C PHE A 152 20.86 26.57 4.11
N ILE A 153 20.09 27.27 4.93
CA ILE A 153 19.42 26.67 6.09
C ILE A 153 18.02 26.25 5.64
N LEU A 154 17.72 24.96 5.75
CA LEU A 154 16.45 24.40 5.31
C LEU A 154 15.43 24.50 6.46
N ARG A 155 14.69 25.61 6.51
CA ARG A 155 13.65 25.85 7.51
C ARG A 155 12.30 26.14 6.86
N ASP A 156 11.22 25.75 7.53
CA ASP A 156 9.85 26.18 7.22
C ASP A 156 9.20 26.57 8.55
N ARG A 157 8.48 27.69 8.58
CA ARG A 157 7.77 28.16 9.77
C ARG A 157 6.42 27.46 9.96
N THR A 158 5.92 26.82 8.91
CA THR A 158 4.56 26.28 8.87
C THR A 158 4.49 24.76 8.88
N ARG A 159 5.62 24.08 8.62
CA ARG A 159 5.68 22.62 8.47
C ARG A 159 6.74 22.00 9.32
N PHE A 160 6.46 20.78 9.75
CA PHE A 160 7.47 19.84 10.21
C PHE A 160 8.21 19.30 9.00
N LEU A 161 9.51 19.58 8.93
CA LEU A 161 10.40 19.13 7.88
C LEU A 161 11.11 17.84 8.29
N PHE A 162 11.60 17.10 7.30
CA PHE A 162 12.45 15.91 7.51
C PHE A 162 11.79 14.83 8.39
N GLU A 163 10.46 14.72 8.33
CA GLU A 163 9.74 13.63 8.97
C GLU A 163 10.10 12.27 8.34
N LYS A 164 9.87 11.18 9.07
CA LYS A 164 10.04 9.83 8.56
C LYS A 164 9.31 9.65 7.22
N GLY A 165 10.03 9.23 6.19
CA GLY A 165 9.51 8.99 4.84
C GLY A 165 9.08 10.27 4.09
N SER A 166 9.42 11.45 4.60
CA SER A 166 9.10 12.72 3.94
C SER A 166 9.92 12.94 2.67
N VAL A 167 9.35 13.76 1.80
CA VAL A 167 10.02 14.30 0.62
C VAL A 167 9.81 15.80 0.64
N ASP A 168 10.83 16.53 1.09
CA ASP A 168 10.75 17.96 1.33
C ASP A 168 11.50 18.71 0.23
N SER A 169 10.83 19.69 -0.39
CA SER A 169 11.37 20.46 -1.52
C SER A 169 11.50 21.93 -1.19
N PHE A 170 12.69 22.47 -1.42
CA PHE A 170 13.08 23.85 -1.13
C PHE A 170 13.52 24.52 -2.42
N LEU A 171 13.02 25.72 -2.73
CA LEU A 171 13.59 26.54 -3.78
C LEU A 171 14.61 27.48 -3.16
N VAL A 172 15.88 27.28 -3.50
CA VAL A 172 16.96 28.18 -3.12
C VAL A 172 17.39 29.01 -4.31
N SER A 173 17.93 30.19 -4.05
CA SER A 173 18.46 31.04 -5.12
C SER A 173 19.87 31.50 -4.77
N THR A 174 20.73 31.51 -5.79
CA THR A 174 22.13 31.91 -5.71
C THR A 174 22.34 33.24 -6.42
N ASP A 175 23.42 33.94 -6.09
CA ASP A 175 23.80 35.17 -6.80
C ASP A 175 24.34 34.89 -8.20
N GLN A 176 25.04 33.77 -8.37
CA GLN A 176 25.61 33.34 -9.65
C GLN A 176 25.18 31.90 -9.99
N PRO A 177 25.15 31.54 -11.29
CA PRO A 177 24.86 30.16 -11.68
C PRO A 177 26.02 29.25 -11.26
N LEU A 178 25.75 28.26 -10.41
CA LEU A 178 26.72 27.29 -9.92
C LEU A 178 27.30 26.35 -10.99
N GLY A 179 26.77 26.40 -12.22
CA GLY A 179 27.17 25.47 -13.29
C GLY A 179 26.93 24.01 -12.90
N GLY A 180 27.86 23.14 -13.29
CA GLY A 180 27.81 21.72 -12.94
C GLY A 180 28.15 21.47 -11.47
N LEU A 181 27.18 20.97 -10.70
CA LEU A 181 27.39 20.61 -9.31
C LEU A 181 28.35 19.43 -9.19
N SER A 182 29.34 19.54 -8.30
CA SER A 182 30.34 18.50 -8.04
C SER A 182 29.96 17.65 -6.83
N HIS A 183 29.66 18.31 -5.72
CA HIS A 183 29.28 17.69 -4.46
C HIS A 183 28.36 18.59 -3.65
N VAL A 184 27.64 17.96 -2.72
CA VAL A 184 26.75 18.62 -1.78
C VAL A 184 27.22 18.31 -0.39
N ARG A 185 27.34 19.33 0.45
CA ARG A 185 27.56 19.14 1.89
C ARG A 185 26.26 19.30 2.62
N VAL A 186 25.95 18.36 3.48
CA VAL A 186 24.73 18.37 4.30
C VAL A 186 25.08 18.00 5.73
N TRP A 187 24.54 18.75 6.67
CA TRP A 187 24.75 18.52 8.10
C TRP A 187 23.59 19.07 8.91
N HIS A 188 23.49 18.64 10.16
CA HIS A 188 22.56 19.22 11.13
C HIS A 188 23.29 19.71 12.38
N ASP A 189 22.62 20.50 13.20
CA ASP A 189 23.17 21.11 14.43
C ASP A 189 22.94 20.29 15.71
N SER A 190 22.53 19.03 15.56
CA SER A 190 22.14 18.12 16.66
C SER A 190 21.09 18.69 17.64
N SER A 191 20.29 19.69 17.25
CA SER A 191 19.27 20.27 18.12
C SER A 191 17.96 19.46 18.16
N GLY A 192 17.13 19.73 19.17
CA GLY A 192 15.82 19.11 19.37
C GLY A 192 15.87 17.74 20.09
N ASP A 193 14.70 17.12 20.21
CA ASP A 193 14.52 15.89 21.01
C ASP A 193 14.98 14.62 20.27
N SER A 194 14.92 14.61 18.94
CA SER A 194 15.37 13.50 18.09
C SER A 194 16.25 14.02 16.94
N PRO A 195 17.55 14.29 17.21
CA PRO A 195 18.43 14.86 16.21
C PRO A 195 18.87 13.87 15.13
N GLY A 196 18.85 12.56 15.44
CA GLY A 196 19.27 11.51 14.51
C GLY A 196 18.45 11.52 13.22
N TRP A 197 19.12 11.40 12.08
CA TRP A 197 18.48 11.53 10.77
C TRP A 197 18.96 10.46 9.80
N PHE A 198 18.04 9.73 9.17
CA PHE A 198 18.39 8.87 8.06
C PHE A 198 18.17 9.60 6.73
N LEU A 199 19.26 10.05 6.12
CA LEU A 199 19.21 10.69 4.81
C LEU A 199 19.30 9.63 3.71
N ARG A 200 18.26 9.56 2.87
CA ARG A 200 18.24 8.63 1.73
C ARG A 200 19.00 9.20 0.54
N GLN A 201 18.56 10.35 0.05
CA GLN A 201 19.17 11.02 -1.10
C GLN A 201 18.77 12.50 -1.16
N ILE A 202 19.56 13.28 -1.87
CA ILE A 202 19.26 14.67 -2.22
C ILE A 202 19.22 14.77 -3.74
N VAL A 203 18.20 15.43 -4.28
CA VAL A 203 18.06 15.71 -5.71
C VAL A 203 18.05 17.21 -5.89
N VAL A 204 18.94 17.73 -6.72
CA VAL A 204 19.04 19.16 -7.02
C VAL A 204 18.69 19.38 -8.48
N THR A 205 17.64 20.16 -8.72
CA THR A 205 17.18 20.52 -10.07
C THR A 205 17.45 21.99 -10.33
N ASN A 206 18.22 22.30 -11.37
CA ASN A 206 18.36 23.68 -11.83
C ASN A 206 17.09 24.08 -12.59
N ARG A 207 16.41 25.15 -12.15
CA ARG A 207 15.15 25.61 -12.76
C ARG A 207 15.36 26.22 -14.16
N GLY A 208 16.51 26.85 -14.39
CA GLY A 208 16.84 27.49 -15.66
C GLY A 208 17.24 26.50 -16.74
N SER A 209 18.12 25.54 -16.44
CA SER A 209 18.59 24.54 -17.41
C SER A 209 17.75 23.26 -17.46
N GLY A 210 16.98 22.97 -16.40
CA GLY A 210 16.27 21.69 -16.23
C GLY A 210 17.19 20.52 -15.83
N GLU A 211 18.49 20.75 -15.65
CA GLU A 211 19.44 19.70 -15.25
C GLU A 211 19.11 19.19 -13.83
N THR A 212 19.05 17.87 -13.68
CA THR A 212 18.83 17.19 -12.40
C THR A 212 20.10 16.44 -11.99
N SER A 213 20.58 16.72 -10.79
CA SER A 213 21.73 16.04 -10.18
C SER A 213 21.28 15.26 -8.97
N PHE A 214 21.74 14.01 -8.87
CA PHE A 214 21.38 13.08 -7.79
C PHE A 214 22.57 12.90 -6.85
N PHE A 215 22.32 12.93 -5.56
CA PHE A 215 23.32 12.76 -4.50
C PHE A 215 22.81 11.68 -3.55
N LEU A 216 23.39 10.48 -3.65
CA LEU A 216 22.96 9.32 -2.88
C LEU A 216 23.67 9.31 -1.53
N CYS A 217 22.92 9.01 -0.45
CA CYS A 217 23.49 8.91 0.90
C CYS A 217 23.19 7.55 1.53
N ASN A 218 21.91 7.23 1.74
CA ASN A 218 21.43 5.98 2.38
C ASN A 218 22.12 5.66 3.70
N ARG A 219 22.38 6.67 4.54
CA ARG A 219 23.12 6.53 5.80
C ARG A 219 22.53 7.41 6.90
N TRP A 220 22.87 7.06 8.15
CA TRP A 220 22.52 7.90 9.29
C TRP A 220 23.48 9.10 9.40
N LEU A 221 22.89 10.23 9.75
CA LEU A 221 23.54 11.42 10.28
C LEU A 221 23.06 11.55 11.73
N ALA A 222 23.80 10.94 12.64
CA ALA A 222 23.51 10.92 14.06
C ALA A 222 24.80 10.64 14.83
N GLU A 223 24.86 11.05 16.08
CA GLU A 223 26.02 10.80 16.95
C GLU A 223 26.02 9.38 17.53
N ASP A 224 24.84 8.78 17.64
CA ASP A 224 24.56 7.48 18.25
C ASP A 224 24.31 6.34 17.25
N GLU A 225 24.21 6.62 15.95
CA GLU A 225 23.95 5.64 14.88
C GLU A 225 25.04 5.64 13.78
N ASP A 226 25.17 4.52 13.08
CA ASP A 226 26.09 4.30 11.95
C ASP A 226 27.57 4.62 12.28
N ASP A 227 28.13 5.75 11.83
CA ASP A 227 29.52 6.14 12.10
C ASP A 227 29.66 7.37 12.99
N GLY A 228 28.58 7.77 13.68
CA GLY A 228 28.59 8.87 14.64
C GLY A 228 28.77 10.27 14.01
N LYS A 229 28.66 10.39 12.67
CA LYS A 229 28.87 11.66 11.97
C LYS A 229 27.55 12.34 11.63
N VAL A 230 27.43 13.60 12.04
CA VAL A 230 26.28 14.48 11.76
C VAL A 230 26.43 15.32 10.48
N HIS A 231 27.53 15.12 9.75
CA HIS A 231 27.83 15.83 8.49
C HIS A 231 28.27 14.84 7.41
N ARG A 232 27.88 15.12 6.16
CA ARG A 232 28.22 14.32 4.98
C ARG A 232 28.57 15.20 3.79
N VAL A 233 29.53 14.73 3.00
CA VAL A 233 29.84 15.25 1.67
C VAL A 233 29.40 14.18 0.67
N LEU A 234 28.44 14.53 -0.19
CA LEU A 234 27.86 13.64 -1.19
C LEU A 234 28.33 14.09 -2.57
N THR A 235 28.98 13.21 -3.32
CA THR A 235 29.35 13.47 -4.71
C THR A 235 28.17 13.25 -5.64
N LYS A 236 28.18 13.92 -6.80
CA LYS A 236 27.17 13.70 -7.85
C LYS A 236 27.22 12.22 -8.25
N ALA A 237 26.07 11.55 -8.17
CA ALA A 237 25.94 10.14 -8.53
C ALA A 237 25.98 9.97 -10.05
N GLU A 238 26.72 8.97 -10.50
CA GLU A 238 26.73 8.57 -11.91
C GLU A 238 25.45 7.78 -12.25
N PRO A 239 25.00 7.79 -13.52
CA PRO A 239 23.81 7.03 -13.95
C PRO A 239 23.83 5.55 -13.55
N ASP A 240 25.01 4.93 -13.56
CA ASP A 240 25.22 3.53 -13.21
C ASP A 240 25.06 3.29 -11.70
N GLU A 241 25.46 4.25 -10.85
CA GLU A 241 25.27 4.15 -9.41
C GLU A 241 23.80 4.32 -9.01
N ILE A 242 23.08 5.22 -9.68
CA ILE A 242 21.64 5.44 -9.50
C ILE A 242 20.87 4.15 -9.85
N SER A 243 21.30 3.47 -10.92
CA SER A 243 20.72 2.21 -11.37
C SER A 243 21.30 0.96 -10.70
N SER A 244 22.20 1.13 -9.73
CA SER A 244 22.73 -0.03 -8.99
C SER A 244 21.61 -0.78 -8.28
N PHE A 245 21.67 -2.12 -8.34
CA PHE A 245 20.62 -2.99 -7.83
C PHE A 245 20.20 -2.67 -6.39
N ARG A 246 21.16 -2.35 -5.50
CA ARG A 246 20.86 -2.00 -4.11
C ARG A 246 19.98 -0.76 -4.00
N ASN A 247 20.32 0.29 -4.74
CA ASN A 247 19.57 1.55 -4.71
C ASN A 247 18.20 1.39 -5.36
N LEU A 248 18.14 0.69 -6.50
CA LEU A 248 16.89 0.35 -7.17
C LEU A 248 15.99 -0.52 -6.28
N PHE A 249 16.54 -1.55 -5.66
CA PHE A 249 15.83 -2.46 -4.77
C PHE A 249 15.25 -1.71 -3.58
N LEU A 250 16.06 -0.96 -2.83
CA LEU A 250 15.58 -0.20 -1.67
C LEU A 250 14.52 0.85 -2.06
N ALA A 251 14.72 1.56 -3.17
CA ALA A 251 13.75 2.54 -3.67
C ALA A 251 12.45 1.88 -4.14
N LYS A 252 12.53 0.74 -4.83
CA LYS A 252 11.38 -0.03 -5.31
C LYS A 252 10.63 -0.67 -4.15
N SER A 253 11.30 -1.38 -3.23
CA SER A 253 10.67 -1.97 -2.05
C SER A 253 9.96 -0.93 -1.19
N ALA A 254 10.58 0.23 -0.96
CA ALA A 254 9.93 1.31 -0.21
C ALA A 254 8.70 1.88 -0.95
N ARG A 255 8.73 1.96 -2.28
CA ARG A 255 7.58 2.40 -3.10
C ARG A 255 6.47 1.36 -3.08
N ASP A 256 6.81 0.09 -3.29
CA ASP A 256 5.84 -1.00 -3.40
C ASP A 256 5.07 -1.18 -2.11
N MET A 257 5.75 -1.08 -0.97
CA MET A 257 5.11 -1.21 0.33
C MET A 257 4.25 0.02 0.68
N ASN A 258 4.69 1.23 0.35
CA ASN A 258 4.03 2.46 0.79
C ASN A 258 3.01 3.04 -0.20
N ASP A 259 3.08 2.68 -1.48
CA ASP A 259 2.24 3.25 -2.54
C ASP A 259 1.48 2.17 -3.33
N ASP A 260 2.09 1.00 -3.60
CA ASP A 260 1.42 -0.03 -4.41
C ASP A 260 0.58 -1.00 -3.55
N HIS A 261 0.99 -1.28 -2.31
CA HIS A 261 0.23 -2.16 -1.43
C HIS A 261 -0.94 -1.44 -0.74
N VAL A 262 -2.17 -1.77 -1.13
CA VAL A 262 -3.41 -1.08 -0.71
C VAL A 262 -3.53 -0.93 0.80
N TRP A 263 -3.24 -1.97 1.59
CA TRP A 263 -3.35 -1.92 3.06
C TRP A 263 -2.28 -1.04 3.73
N PHE A 264 -1.00 -1.30 3.48
CA PHE A 264 0.10 -0.53 4.07
C PHE A 264 0.14 0.92 3.60
N SER A 265 -0.24 1.18 2.35
CA SER A 265 -0.29 2.53 1.80
C SER A 265 -1.31 3.45 2.47
N VAL A 266 -2.33 2.94 3.18
CA VAL A 266 -3.20 3.79 4.01
C VAL A 266 -2.39 4.53 5.08
N LEU A 267 -1.36 3.88 5.64
CA LEU A 267 -0.45 4.44 6.65
C LEU A 267 0.80 5.06 6.02
N GLY A 268 1.34 4.47 4.95
CA GLY A 268 2.63 4.82 4.36
C GLY A 268 2.62 5.76 3.16
N ARG A 269 1.44 6.20 2.66
CA ARG A 269 1.32 6.97 1.40
C ARG A 269 2.35 8.11 1.30
N PRO A 270 3.12 8.20 0.20
CA PRO A 270 3.97 9.36 -0.06
C PRO A 270 3.13 10.58 -0.45
N ALA A 271 3.51 11.78 0.01
CA ALA A 271 2.72 13.01 -0.18
C ALA A 271 2.42 13.37 -1.66
N ARG A 272 3.24 12.90 -2.60
CA ARG A 272 3.09 13.14 -4.05
C ARG A 272 2.22 12.10 -4.77
N SER A 273 1.74 11.05 -4.09
CA SER A 273 0.92 10.02 -4.74
C SER A 273 -0.43 10.59 -5.17
N PRO A 274 -0.92 10.33 -6.39
CA PRO A 274 -2.21 10.83 -6.85
C PRO A 274 -3.39 10.18 -6.12
N PHE A 275 -3.18 9.01 -5.52
CA PHE A 275 -4.22 8.21 -4.88
C PHE A 275 -4.24 8.47 -3.37
N THR A 276 -5.33 9.06 -2.88
CA THR A 276 -5.48 9.56 -1.50
C THR A 276 -5.65 8.43 -0.47
N ARG A 277 -5.32 8.70 0.80
CA ARG A 277 -5.51 7.70 1.88
C ARG A 277 -6.97 7.34 2.04
N VAL A 278 -7.89 8.29 1.85
CA VAL A 278 -9.33 8.02 1.89
C VAL A 278 -9.73 7.01 0.83
N GLN A 279 -9.29 7.18 -0.43
CA GLN A 279 -9.61 6.24 -1.50
C GLN A 279 -9.00 4.86 -1.24
N ARG A 280 -7.75 4.81 -0.75
CA ARG A 280 -7.08 3.55 -0.34
C ARG A 280 -7.85 2.83 0.77
N LEU A 281 -8.30 3.56 1.79
CA LEU A 281 -9.11 3.02 2.88
C LEU A 281 -10.48 2.51 2.37
N SER A 282 -11.13 3.23 1.45
CA SER A 282 -12.37 2.77 0.81
C SER A 282 -12.14 1.48 0.01
N CYS A 283 -11.04 1.36 -0.74
CA CYS A 283 -10.67 0.12 -1.42
C CYS A 283 -10.46 -1.04 -0.42
N CYS A 284 -9.81 -0.79 0.72
CA CYS A 284 -9.66 -1.80 1.77
C CYS A 284 -11.02 -2.30 2.26
N LEU A 285 -11.97 -1.37 2.50
CA LEU A 285 -13.33 -1.71 2.92
C LEU A 285 -14.05 -2.56 1.85
N THR A 286 -13.97 -2.16 0.58
CA THR A 286 -14.59 -2.90 -0.52
C THR A 286 -14.01 -4.31 -0.67
N LEU A 287 -12.68 -4.47 -0.58
CA LEU A 287 -12.02 -5.78 -0.62
C LEU A 287 -12.42 -6.67 0.57
N LEU A 288 -12.54 -6.09 1.77
CA LEU A 288 -12.96 -6.82 2.95
C LEU A 288 -14.42 -7.29 2.82
N TYR A 289 -15.33 -6.42 2.38
CA TYR A 289 -16.73 -6.82 2.20
C TYR A 289 -16.96 -7.75 1.01
N SER A 290 -16.22 -7.61 -0.08
CA SER A 290 -16.31 -8.57 -1.19
C SER A 290 -15.82 -9.94 -0.76
N THR A 291 -14.72 -10.04 0.00
CA THR A 291 -14.23 -11.32 0.53
C THR A 291 -15.20 -11.95 1.52
N MET A 292 -15.82 -11.16 2.42
CA MET A 292 -16.90 -11.66 3.29
C MET A 292 -18.09 -12.18 2.48
N LEU A 293 -18.52 -11.45 1.45
CA LEU A 293 -19.62 -11.87 0.59
C LEU A 293 -19.30 -13.18 -0.16
N THR A 294 -18.10 -13.28 -0.73
CA THR A 294 -17.63 -14.51 -1.39
C THR A 294 -17.58 -15.67 -0.40
N ASN A 295 -17.09 -15.45 0.82
CA ASN A 295 -17.09 -16.50 1.85
C ASN A 295 -18.51 -16.96 2.20
N ILE A 296 -19.50 -16.07 2.25
CA ILE A 296 -20.91 -16.44 2.48
C ILE A 296 -21.46 -17.27 1.31
N MET A 297 -21.15 -16.88 0.07
CA MET A 297 -21.57 -17.61 -1.14
C MET A 297 -21.08 -19.06 -1.16
N PHE A 298 -19.93 -19.34 -0.56
CA PHE A 298 -19.32 -20.67 -0.52
C PHE A 298 -19.31 -21.32 0.88
N PHE A 299 -20.02 -20.71 1.85
CA PHE A 299 -20.07 -21.21 3.22
C PHE A 299 -20.78 -22.57 3.29
N GLY A 300 -20.26 -23.49 4.12
CA GLY A 300 -20.88 -24.79 4.39
C GLY A 300 -20.70 -25.84 3.30
N ARG A 301 -19.63 -25.79 2.50
CA ARG A 301 -19.27 -26.81 1.50
C ARG A 301 -17.95 -27.50 1.85
N GLY A 302 -17.95 -28.83 1.85
CA GLY A 302 -16.80 -29.66 2.24
C GLY A 302 -17.10 -30.56 3.44
N GLU A 303 -16.16 -31.42 3.81
CA GLU A 303 -16.36 -32.53 4.78
C GLU A 303 -16.59 -32.11 6.25
N ASP A 304 -16.43 -30.84 6.61
CA ASP A 304 -16.37 -30.40 8.01
C ASP A 304 -17.65 -29.75 8.57
N PHE A 305 -18.80 -29.91 7.91
CA PHE A 305 -20.07 -29.37 8.42
C PHE A 305 -21.14 -30.44 8.56
N ASP A 306 -21.11 -31.15 9.68
CA ASP A 306 -22.33 -31.80 10.18
C ASP A 306 -23.33 -30.70 10.54
N PRO A 307 -24.51 -30.61 9.87
CA PRO A 307 -25.53 -29.68 10.31
C PRO A 307 -25.88 -29.98 11.78
N PRO A 308 -26.06 -28.96 12.64
CA PRO A 308 -26.43 -29.21 14.03
C PRO A 308 -27.69 -30.05 14.07
N ALA A 309 -27.67 -31.12 14.88
CA ALA A 309 -28.78 -32.04 15.01
C ALA A 309 -30.09 -31.26 15.27
N PRO A 310 -31.20 -31.57 14.58
CA PRO A 310 -32.45 -30.84 14.76
C PRO A 310 -32.90 -30.93 16.21
N ILE A 311 -33.18 -29.77 16.82
CA ILE A 311 -33.71 -29.68 18.18
C ILE A 311 -35.11 -30.29 18.16
N ARG A 312 -35.24 -31.50 18.73
CA ARG A 312 -36.53 -32.16 18.93
C ARG A 312 -37.26 -31.49 20.08
N PHE A 313 -38.24 -30.64 19.76
CA PHE A 313 -39.27 -30.30 20.73
C PHE A 313 -40.29 -31.44 20.74
N ALA A 314 -40.20 -32.26 21.80
CA ALA A 314 -40.96 -33.48 22.07
C ALA A 314 -40.59 -34.70 21.20
N GLY A 315 -39.88 -35.66 21.84
CA GLY A 315 -39.83 -37.09 21.51
C GLY A 315 -39.47 -37.49 20.09
#